data_AF-A0A0P7HX08-F1
#
_entry.id   AF-A0A0P7HX08-F1
#
_cell.length_a   1.000
_cell.length_b   1.000
_cell.length_c   1.000
_cell.angle_alpha   90.00
_cell.angle_beta   90.00
_cell.angle_gamma   90.00
#
_symmetry.space_group_name_H-M   'P 1'
#
loop_
_entity.id
_entity.type
_entity.pdbx_description
1 polymer ?
#
loop_
_entity_poly.entity_id
_entity_poly.type
_entity_poly.pdbx_seq_one_letter_code
_entity_poly.pdbx_strand_id
1 'polypeptide(L)'
;MFSVDHPYYKLLDPETGEIATSYFDDEPRRGYSESLEAEMVVYRRRVSEIVNALVDAGFEVERIEEPGYADPDAYESDFGSFEPELMAKVPPTLVVAAEK
;
A
#
# COMPACT_ATOMS: atom_id res chain seq x y z
N MET A 1 -7.16 -2.54 15.24
CA MET A 1 -7.31 -2.32 13.79
C MET A 1 -6.07 -1.61 13.28
N PHE A 2 -5.46 -2.14 12.23
CA PHE A 2 -4.26 -1.62 11.59
C PHE A 2 -4.60 -1.25 10.14
N SER A 3 -4.06 -0.16 9.64
CA SER A 3 -4.19 0.23 8.23
C SER A 3 -2.82 0.61 7.67
N VAL A 4 -2.56 0.16 6.45
CA VAL A 4 -1.32 0.42 5.71
C VAL A 4 -1.66 0.62 4.24
N ASP A 5 -0.76 1.28 3.50
CA ASP A 5 -0.87 1.35 2.05
C ASP A 5 -0.92 -0.07 1.49
N HIS A 6 -1.79 -0.28 0.51
CA HIS A 6 -1.99 -1.60 -0.03
C HIS A 6 -0.72 -2.09 -0.77
N PRO A 7 -0.18 -3.26 -0.42
CA PRO A 7 1.03 -3.80 -1.05
C PRO A 7 1.01 -3.82 -2.58
N TYR A 8 -0.15 -4.13 -3.17
CA TYR A 8 -0.31 -4.18 -4.62
C TYR A 8 -0.31 -2.79 -5.27
N TYR A 9 -0.83 -1.77 -4.60
CA TYR A 9 -0.86 -0.40 -5.14
C TYR A 9 0.56 0.13 -5.35
N LYS A 10 1.50 -0.25 -4.46
CA LYS A 10 2.92 0.12 -4.54
C LYS A 10 3.69 -0.55 -5.69
N LEU A 11 3.06 -1.45 -6.45
CA LEU A 11 3.65 -2.06 -7.64
C LEU A 11 3.44 -1.21 -8.89
N LEU A 12 2.42 -0.35 -8.87
CA LEU A 12 2.03 0.44 -10.01
C LEU A 12 2.98 1.61 -10.19
N ASP A 13 3.35 1.85 -11.44
CA ASP A 13 3.92 3.12 -11.85
C ASP A 13 2.82 4.19 -11.81
N PRO A 14 3.02 5.30 -11.07
CA PRO A 14 1.97 6.31 -10.91
C PRO A 14 1.69 7.10 -12.19
N GLU A 15 2.63 7.18 -13.13
CA GLU A 15 2.46 7.94 -14.39
C GLU A 15 1.69 7.12 -15.43
N THR A 16 1.93 5.81 -15.48
CA THR A 16 1.37 4.92 -16.51
C THR A 16 0.27 4.01 -16.00
N GLY A 17 0.23 3.74 -14.69
CA GLY A 17 -0.67 2.76 -14.08
C GLY A 17 -0.30 1.31 -14.35
N GLU A 18 0.84 1.03 -14.99
CA GLU A 18 1.30 -0.32 -15.29
C GLU A 18 2.04 -0.93 -14.09
N ILE A 19 2.12 -2.26 -14.05
CA ILE A 19 2.91 -2.96 -13.04
C ILE A 19 4.39 -2.76 -13.39
N ALA A 20 5.10 -1.95 -12.61
CA ALA A 20 6.52 -1.67 -12.81
C ALA A 20 7.46 -2.61 -12.06
N THR A 21 6.94 -3.39 -11.11
CA THR A 21 7.76 -4.27 -10.28
C THR A 21 7.01 -5.55 -9.93
N SER A 22 7.75 -6.63 -9.74
CA SER A 22 7.16 -7.90 -9.32
C SER A 22 6.68 -7.80 -7.88
N TYR A 23 5.51 -8.36 -7.58
CA TYR A 23 5.01 -8.48 -6.20
C TYR A 23 5.90 -9.35 -5.30
N PHE A 24 6.73 -10.21 -5.90
CA PHE A 24 7.65 -11.08 -5.19
C PHE A 24 9.05 -10.49 -5.03
N ASP A 25 9.29 -9.31 -5.59
CA ASP A 25 10.55 -8.58 -5.41
C ASP A 25 10.48 -7.82 -4.07
N ASP A 26 11.34 -8.20 -3.14
CA ASP A 26 11.47 -7.62 -1.81
C ASP A 26 12.56 -6.54 -1.72
N GLU A 27 13.19 -6.18 -2.85
CA GLU A 27 14.20 -5.14 -2.87
C GLU A 27 13.58 -3.76 -2.55
N PRO A 28 14.12 -3.01 -1.58
CA PRO A 28 13.61 -1.68 -1.24
C PRO A 28 13.78 -0.70 -2.40
N ARG A 29 12.74 0.08 -2.68
CA ARG A 29 12.83 1.19 -3.64
C ARG A 29 13.59 2.33 -3.00
N ARG A 30 14.65 2.79 -3.66
CA ARG A 30 15.46 3.95 -3.24
C ARG A 30 15.20 5.13 -4.15
N GLY A 31 15.17 6.33 -3.58
CA GLY A 31 15.08 7.58 -4.34
C GLY A 31 15.55 8.75 -3.51
N TYR A 32 16.15 9.76 -4.14
CA TYR A 32 16.53 10.98 -3.44
C TYR A 32 15.35 11.95 -3.43
N SER A 33 15.00 12.48 -2.27
CA SER A 33 14.00 13.53 -2.14
C SER A 33 14.70 14.88 -2.04
N GLU A 34 14.49 15.74 -3.04
CA GLU A 34 15.03 17.10 -3.00
C GLU A 34 14.40 17.94 -1.88
N SER A 35 13.13 17.72 -1.56
CA SER A 35 12.44 18.46 -0.49
C SER A 35 12.91 18.10 0.92
N LEU A 36 13.37 16.86 1.12
CA LEU A 36 13.93 16.39 2.38
C LEU A 36 15.47 16.40 2.40
N GLU A 37 16.11 16.75 1.28
CA GLU A 37 17.55 16.68 1.05
C GLU A 37 18.17 15.34 1.49
N ALA A 38 17.44 14.23 1.32
CA ALA A 38 17.81 12.93 1.87
C ALA A 38 17.47 11.75 0.94
N GLU A 39 18.21 10.64 1.09
CA GLU A 39 17.82 9.36 0.49
C GLU A 39 16.58 8.82 1.22
N MET A 40 15.51 8.59 0.46
CA MET A 40 14.33 7.87 0.89
C MET A 40 14.45 6.41 0.48
N VAL A 41 14.21 5.52 1.43
CA VAL A 41 14.14 4.08 1.20
C VAL A 41 12.74 3.61 1.56
N VAL A 42 12.00 3.12 0.57
CA VAL A 42 10.63 2.62 0.72
C VAL A 42 10.67 1.10 0.71
N TYR A 43 10.38 0.51 1.86
CA TYR A 43 10.24 -0.93 2.01
C TYR A 43 8.86 -1.37 1.52
N ARG A 44 8.84 -2.40 0.68
CA ARG A 44 7.62 -3.06 0.26
C ARG A 44 7.42 -4.28 1.15
N ARG A 45 6.19 -4.52 1.56
CA ARG A 45 5.78 -5.71 2.30
C ARG A 45 4.62 -6.33 1.59
N ARG A 46 4.61 -7.65 1.45
CA ARG A 46 3.46 -8.38 0.94
C ARG A 46 2.36 -8.42 2.00
N VAL A 47 1.12 -8.63 1.56
CA VAL A 47 -0.04 -8.88 2.44
C VAL A 47 0.27 -9.99 3.44
N SER A 48 0.89 -11.08 3.00
CA SER A 48 1.25 -12.21 3.86
C SER A 48 2.28 -11.83 4.92
N GLU A 49 3.26 -10.97 4.61
CA GLU A 49 4.24 -10.52 5.60
C GLU A 49 3.58 -9.65 6.68
N ILE A 50 2.65 -8.79 6.29
CA ILE A 50 1.90 -7.93 7.22
C ILE A 50 1.04 -8.77 8.15
N VAL A 51 0.24 -9.69 7.59
CA VAL A 51 -0.67 -10.55 8.36
C VAL A 51 0.10 -11.49 9.27
N ASN A 52 1.14 -12.17 8.75
CA ASN A 52 1.94 -13.08 9.55
C ASN A 52 2.71 -12.34 10.65
N ALA A 53 3.20 -11.11 10.40
CA ALA A 53 3.85 -10.33 11.45
C ALA A 53 2.90 -9.99 12.61
N LEU A 54 1.60 -9.76 12.34
CA LEU A 54 0.60 -9.57 13.39
C LEU A 54 0.37 -10.87 14.18
N VAL A 55 0.25 -12.00 13.48
CA VAL A 55 0.12 -13.32 14.12
C VAL A 55 1.33 -13.64 14.99
N ASP A 56 2.55 -13.45 14.48
CA ASP A 56 3.81 -13.67 15.21
C ASP A 56 3.94 -12.74 16.42
N ALA A 57 3.36 -11.54 16.36
CA ALA A 57 3.27 -10.61 17.48
C ALA A 57 2.19 -10.99 18.53
N GLY A 58 1.46 -12.08 18.30
CA GLY A 58 0.45 -12.62 19.19
C GLY A 58 -0.93 -11.98 19.04
N PHE A 59 -1.22 -11.36 17.89
CA PHE A 59 -2.58 -10.91 17.58
C PHE A 59 -3.36 -12.02 16.87
N GLU A 60 -4.66 -12.10 17.15
CA GLU A 60 -5.61 -12.84 16.33
C GLU A 60 -6.15 -11.92 15.24
N VAL A 61 -6.00 -12.32 13.97
CA VAL A 61 -6.53 -11.57 12.83
C VAL A 61 -7.96 -12.00 12.56
N GLU A 62 -8.90 -11.13 12.86
CA GLU A 62 -10.34 -11.39 12.71
C GLU A 62 -10.81 -11.16 11.28
N ARG A 63 -10.30 -10.11 10.64
CA ARG A 63 -10.79 -9.66 9.33
C ARG A 63 -9.74 -8.85 8.57
N ILE A 64 -9.74 -9.02 7.26
CA ILE A 64 -9.00 -8.18 6.32
C ILE A 64 -10.01 -7.45 5.43
N GLU A 65 -9.84 -6.15 5.25
CA GLU A 65 -10.67 -5.30 4.39
C GLU A 65 -9.80 -4.48 3.44
N GLU A 66 -10.29 -4.32 2.21
CA GLU A 66 -9.63 -3.56 1.15
C GLU A 66 -10.62 -2.45 0.69
N PRO A 67 -10.77 -1.37 1.46
CA PRO A 67 -11.75 -0.33 1.14
C PRO A 67 -11.39 0.40 -0.16
N GLY A 68 -12.41 0.69 -0.97
CA GLY A 68 -12.26 1.43 -2.21
C GLY A 68 -13.60 1.65 -2.92
N TYR A 69 -13.57 2.48 -3.95
CA TYR A 69 -14.69 2.84 -4.80
C TYR A 69 -14.32 2.58 -6.24
N ALA A 70 -15.25 2.05 -7.05
CA ALA A 70 -15.01 1.89 -8.48
C ALA A 70 -15.09 3.22 -9.26
N ASP A 71 -15.68 4.25 -8.64
CA ASP A 71 -15.81 5.59 -9.19
C ASP A 71 -14.61 6.44 -8.75
N PRO A 72 -13.73 6.89 -9.68
CA PRO A 72 -12.62 7.77 -9.36
C PRO A 72 -13.07 9.07 -8.67
N ASP A 73 -14.23 9.62 -9.03
CA ASP A 73 -14.73 10.89 -8.49
C ASP A 73 -15.17 10.77 -7.02
N ALA A 74 -15.28 9.54 -6.49
CA ALA A 74 -15.56 9.30 -5.07
C ALA A 74 -14.32 9.44 -4.18
N TYR A 75 -13.12 9.59 -4.75
CA TYR A 75 -11.90 9.79 -3.99
C TYR A 75 -11.56 11.27 -3.81
N GLU A 76 -11.35 11.66 -2.56
CA GLU A 76 -10.72 12.94 -2.21
C GLU A 76 -9.20 12.72 -2.11
N SER A 77 -8.43 13.14 -3.13
CA SER A 77 -6.96 13.03 -3.13
C SER A 77 -6.31 14.41 -3.10
N ASP A 78 -6.17 14.98 -1.89
CA ASP A 78 -5.51 16.28 -1.68
C ASP A 78 -3.98 16.16 -1.55
N PHE A 79 -3.47 14.93 -1.41
CA PHE A 79 -2.06 14.64 -1.20
C PHE A 79 -1.61 13.64 -2.25
N GLY A 80 -1.03 14.14 -3.36
CA GLY A 80 -0.75 13.47 -4.64
C GLY A 80 0.21 12.27 -4.63
N SER A 81 0.10 11.38 -3.65
CA SER A 81 0.73 10.05 -3.63
C SER A 81 -0.23 8.95 -4.10
N PHE A 82 -1.50 9.29 -4.32
CA PHE A 82 -2.56 8.37 -4.74
C PHE A 82 -3.41 9.00 -5.84
N GLU A 83 -3.41 8.38 -7.01
CA GLU A 83 -4.19 8.83 -8.17
C GLU A 83 -5.58 8.17 -8.16
N PRO A 84 -6.68 8.94 -8.17
CA PRO A 84 -8.06 8.42 -8.15
C PRO A 84 -8.35 7.34 -9.21
N GLU A 85 -7.84 7.53 -10.42
CA GLU A 85 -8.02 6.60 -11.54
C GLU A 85 -7.33 5.25 -11.30
N LEU A 86 -6.25 5.24 -10.50
CA LEU A 86 -5.58 4.01 -10.07
C LEU A 86 -6.28 3.39 -8.87
N MET A 87 -6.71 4.21 -7.91
CA MET A 87 -7.44 3.74 -6.72
C MET A 87 -8.75 3.06 -7.09
N ALA A 88 -9.40 3.53 -8.15
CA ALA A 88 -10.61 2.90 -8.69
C ALA A 88 -10.39 1.49 -9.26
N LYS A 89 -9.13 1.13 -9.56
CA LYS A 89 -8.75 -0.18 -10.13
C LYS A 89 -8.11 -1.11 -9.11
N VAL A 90 -7.39 -0.54 -8.14
CA VAL A 90 -6.63 -1.28 -7.12
C VAL A 90 -6.87 -0.62 -5.77
N PRO A 91 -7.20 -1.40 -4.71
CA PRO A 91 -7.42 -0.83 -3.39
C PRO A 91 -6.18 -0.05 -2.93
N PRO A 92 -6.34 1.21 -2.46
CA PRO A 92 -5.21 2.00 -1.98
C PRO A 92 -4.72 1.56 -0.59
N THR A 93 -5.59 0.91 0.19
CA THR A 93 -5.35 0.60 1.59
C THR A 93 -5.66 -0.85 1.90
N LEU A 94 -4.83 -1.48 2.72
CA LEU A 94 -5.10 -2.74 3.39
C LEU A 94 -5.45 -2.46 4.86
N VAL A 95 -6.62 -2.90 5.30
CA VAL A 95 -7.06 -2.81 6.70
C VAL A 95 -7.09 -4.20 7.32
N VAL A 96 -6.48 -4.35 8.49
CA VAL A 96 -6.48 -5.60 9.25
C VAL A 96 -7.11 -5.34 10.62
N ALA A 97 -8.29 -5.91 10.86
CA ALA A 97 -8.88 -5.99 12.19
C ALA A 97 -8.23 -7.15 12.93
N ALA A 98 -7.63 -6.84 14.07
CA ALA A 98 -6.93 -7.81 14.89
C ALA A 98 -7.05 -7.42 16.36
N GLU A 99 -7.17 -8.43 17.22
CA GLU A 99 -7.27 -8.33 18.68
C GLU A 99 -6.14 -9.09 19.37
N LYS A 100 -5.92 -8.81 20.65
CA LYS A 100 -4.83 -9.37 21.46
C LYS A 100 -5.33 -9.81 22.82
#